data_AF-G4TTB6-F1
#
_entry.id   AF-G4TTB6-F1
#
_cell.length_a   1.000
_cell.length_b   1.000
_cell.length_c   1.000
_cell.angle_alpha   90.00
_cell.angle_beta   90.00
_cell.angle_gamma   90.00
#
_symmetry.space_group_name_H-M   'P 1'
#
loop_
_entity.id
_entity.type
_entity.pdbx_description
1 polymer ?
#
loop_
_entity_poly.entity_id
_entity_poly.type
_entity_poly.pdbx_seq_one_letter_code
_entity_poly.pdbx_strand_id
1 'polypeptide(L)'
;MELPNIDIHRRRSIRRFSAYAVTLVLATLFFVGTSSFSSSPNNSGTQRTGDAHVHHLKRRNPPSAVGWHSRALARPTPAYDPQQADLVFGALQYTNVGTRFTVALFSPYYAVDAGGRVLEITASDFAAFQDVIQQAEALPQTGWGVDNGIKYENPVDALRTATGLSTTVYGWNTNTGVLLTPKFGYTTLPAPLQSLIGLVREAWEGTAPPGAYNQTLIDQIRSL
;
A
#
# COMPACT_ATOMS: atom_id res chain seq x y z
N MET A 1 -31.56 52.45 28.21
CA MET A 1 -31.34 50.99 28.12
C MET A 1 -29.96 50.79 27.51
N GLU A 2 -28.95 50.67 28.36
CA GLU A 2 -27.57 50.44 27.94
C GLU A 2 -27.32 48.93 27.80
N LEU A 3 -26.67 48.54 26.71
CA LEU A 3 -26.25 47.17 26.44
C LEU A 3 -24.89 46.90 27.10
N PRO A 4 -24.68 45.74 27.74
CA PRO A 4 -23.42 45.44 28.40
C PRO A 4 -22.31 45.09 27.40
N ASN A 5 -21.16 45.72 27.64
CA ASN A 5 -19.87 45.54 26.99
C ASN A 5 -19.31 44.14 27.32
N ILE A 6 -19.20 43.25 26.32
CA ILE A 6 -18.62 41.91 26.47
C ILE A 6 -17.14 41.98 26.08
N ASP A 7 -16.29 42.00 27.10
CA ASP A 7 -14.84 42.01 27.00
C ASP A 7 -14.33 40.59 26.68
N ILE A 8 -13.78 40.40 25.47
CA ILE A 8 -13.30 39.10 24.99
C ILE A 8 -11.86 38.89 25.47
N HIS A 9 -11.71 38.16 26.57
CA HIS A 9 -10.42 37.71 27.07
C HIS A 9 -9.72 36.76 26.07
N ARG A 10 -8.69 37.30 25.41
CA ARG A 10 -7.70 36.61 24.58
C ARG A 10 -6.82 35.67 25.42
N ARG A 11 -7.22 34.40 25.60
CA ARG A 11 -6.35 33.37 26.20
C ARG A 11 -5.36 32.81 25.17
N ARG A 12 -4.09 33.18 25.32
CA ARG A 12 -2.94 32.52 24.69
C ARG A 12 -2.73 31.15 25.34
N SER A 13 -2.99 30.05 24.62
CA SER A 13 -2.62 28.71 25.09
C SER A 13 -1.18 28.38 24.69
N ILE A 14 -0.38 28.12 25.71
CA ILE A 14 1.05 27.80 25.69
C ILE A 14 1.27 26.43 25.02
N ARG A 15 2.13 26.40 23.98
CA ARG A 15 2.66 25.17 23.38
C ARG A 15 3.61 24.51 24.39
N ARG A 16 3.27 23.30 24.86
CA ARG A 16 4.21 22.42 25.57
C ARG A 16 4.95 21.59 24.53
N PHE A 17 6.24 21.88 24.34
CA PHE A 17 7.17 21.01 23.64
C PHE A 17 7.47 19.82 24.56
N SER A 18 7.05 18.62 24.15
CA SER A 18 7.44 17.37 24.81
C SER A 18 8.71 16.87 24.14
N ALA A 19 9.84 16.99 24.83
CA ALA A 19 11.12 16.42 24.42
C ALA A 19 11.08 14.91 24.69
N TYR A 20 10.97 14.10 23.64
CA TYR A 20 11.15 12.65 23.75
C TYR A 20 12.64 12.32 23.58
N ALA A 21 13.21 11.77 24.65
CA ALA A 21 14.53 11.20 24.68
C ALA A 21 14.60 9.98 23.74
N VAL A 22 15.57 10.01 22.82
CA VAL A 22 15.90 8.89 21.94
C VAL A 22 16.88 8.00 22.71
N THR A 23 16.40 6.84 23.18
CA THR A 23 17.26 5.81 23.75
C THR A 23 17.63 4.83 22.65
N LEU A 24 18.87 4.93 22.17
CA LEU A 24 19.45 4.04 21.18
C LEU A 24 19.96 2.77 21.89
N VAL A 25 19.30 1.63 21.70
CA VAL A 25 19.78 0.33 22.20
C VAL A 25 20.45 -0.40 21.03
N LEU A 26 21.79 -0.39 21.02
CA LEU A 26 22.60 -1.24 20.17
C LEU A 26 22.58 -2.67 20.72
N ALA A 27 21.94 -3.60 20.01
CA ALA A 27 22.07 -5.03 20.27
C ALA A 27 22.96 -5.65 19.17
N THR A 28 24.23 -5.85 19.50
CA THR A 28 25.18 -6.65 18.71
C THR A 28 24.96 -8.13 19.02
N LEU A 29 24.38 -8.86 18.08
CA LEU A 29 24.30 -10.32 18.12
C LEU A 29 25.42 -10.91 17.24
N PHE A 30 26.41 -11.50 17.91
CA PHE A 30 27.39 -12.39 17.31
C PHE A 30 26.69 -13.70 16.90
N PHE A 31 26.79 -14.07 15.61
CA PHE A 31 26.47 -15.41 15.15
C PHE A 31 27.77 -16.08 14.67
N VAL A 32 28.19 -17.09 15.42
CA VAL A 32 29.33 -17.98 15.14
C VAL A 32 28.79 -19.41 15.06
N GLY A 33 29.21 -20.16 14.03
CA GLY A 33 29.01 -21.61 13.88
C GLY A 33 28.34 -21.99 12.56
N THR A 34 29.09 -22.34 11.50
CA THR A 34 29.54 -23.71 11.12
C THR A 34 28.36 -24.70 11.00
N SER A 35 28.15 -25.49 9.94
CA SER A 35 29.02 -26.12 8.94
C SER A 35 28.16 -26.60 7.75
N SER A 36 28.71 -26.59 6.54
CA SER A 36 28.05 -27.16 5.35
C SER A 36 28.58 -28.58 5.11
N PHE A 37 27.76 -29.59 5.35
CA PHE A 37 27.95 -30.93 4.80
C PHE A 37 27.27 -31.00 3.43
N SER A 38 28.07 -31.00 2.37
CA SER A 38 27.62 -31.28 1.00
C SER A 38 28.00 -32.72 0.66
N SER A 39 27.04 -33.63 0.77
CA SER A 39 27.19 -35.00 0.28
C SER A 39 26.63 -35.09 -1.14
N SER A 40 27.52 -35.24 -2.12
CA SER A 40 27.19 -35.64 -3.50
C SER A 40 26.87 -37.13 -3.56
N PRO A 41 25.72 -37.53 -4.11
CA PRO A 41 25.56 -38.85 -4.71
C PRO A 41 25.88 -38.75 -6.21
N ASN A 42 26.91 -39.47 -6.64
CA ASN A 42 27.09 -39.88 -8.03
C ASN A 42 25.86 -40.67 -8.47
N ASN A 43 25.23 -40.25 -9.57
CA ASN A 43 24.31 -41.13 -10.30
C ASN A 43 24.74 -41.20 -11.76
N SER A 44 25.46 -42.27 -12.07
CA SER A 44 25.85 -42.68 -13.42
C SER A 44 24.66 -43.37 -14.08
N GLY A 45 23.79 -42.58 -14.72
CA GLY A 45 22.61 -43.05 -15.43
C GLY A 45 22.68 -42.75 -16.92
N THR A 46 23.12 -43.74 -17.69
CA THR A 46 22.82 -44.04 -19.10
C THR A 46 22.19 -42.92 -19.96
N GLN A 47 23.05 -42.43 -20.84
CA GLN A 47 22.78 -41.64 -22.03
C GLN A 47 21.76 -42.34 -22.94
N ARG A 48 20.52 -41.84 -22.96
CA ARG A 48 19.50 -42.17 -23.97
C ARG A 48 19.15 -40.89 -24.70
N THR A 49 19.75 -40.72 -25.88
CA THR A 49 19.44 -39.65 -26.84
C THR A 49 18.01 -39.81 -27.32
N GLY A 50 17.12 -38.97 -26.80
CA GLY A 50 15.76 -38.79 -27.28
C GLY A 50 15.36 -37.34 -27.04
N ASP A 51 14.99 -36.66 -28.10
CA ASP A 51 14.63 -35.25 -28.19
C ASP A 51 13.87 -34.72 -26.96
N ALA A 52 14.50 -33.79 -26.23
CA ALA A 52 13.83 -32.99 -25.21
C ALA A 52 14.23 -31.53 -25.38
N HIS A 53 13.80 -30.93 -26.50
CA HIS A 53 13.68 -29.48 -26.66
C HIS A 53 12.49 -28.97 -25.83
N VAL A 54 12.47 -29.26 -24.53
CA VAL A 54 11.43 -28.80 -23.61
C VAL A 54 12.02 -27.67 -22.79
N HIS A 55 11.84 -26.47 -23.34
CA HIS A 55 11.52 -25.25 -22.60
C HIS A 55 12.20 -25.12 -21.24
N HIS A 56 13.43 -24.61 -21.29
CA HIS A 56 14.04 -23.85 -20.20
C HIS A 56 13.28 -22.51 -20.03
N LEU A 57 11.97 -22.57 -19.81
CA LEU A 57 11.18 -21.47 -19.28
C LEU A 57 11.63 -21.30 -17.84
N LYS A 58 12.77 -20.62 -17.69
CA LYS A 58 13.23 -20.01 -16.44
C LYS A 58 11.99 -19.41 -15.80
N ARG A 59 11.52 -20.05 -14.72
CA ARG A 59 10.31 -19.67 -13.98
C ARG A 59 10.51 -18.21 -13.59
N ARG A 60 10.00 -17.29 -14.41
CA ARG A 60 10.07 -15.86 -14.12
C ARG A 60 9.21 -15.71 -12.90
N ASN A 61 9.80 -15.30 -11.79
CA ASN A 61 9.00 -14.80 -10.69
C ASN A 61 8.10 -13.71 -11.29
N PRO A 62 6.78 -13.76 -11.03
CA PRO A 62 5.90 -12.71 -11.51
C PRO A 62 6.46 -11.37 -11.03
N PRO A 63 6.40 -10.32 -11.88
CA PRO A 63 6.85 -9.00 -11.47
C PRO A 63 6.09 -8.58 -10.21
N SER A 64 6.80 -8.00 -9.25
CA SER A 64 6.22 -7.47 -8.02
C SER A 64 6.27 -5.95 -8.08
N ALA A 65 5.14 -5.30 -7.81
CA ALA A 65 5.08 -3.85 -7.69
C ALA A 65 5.66 -3.32 -6.37
N VAL A 66 6.20 -4.18 -5.48
CA VAL A 66 6.79 -3.72 -4.21
C VAL A 66 7.95 -2.75 -4.50
N GLY A 67 7.96 -1.64 -3.77
CA GLY A 67 8.89 -0.52 -3.95
C GLY A 67 8.62 0.33 -5.20
N TRP A 68 7.43 0.24 -5.80
CA TRP A 68 7.07 1.01 -7.01
C TRP A 68 7.24 2.50 -6.79
N HIS A 69 6.88 3.00 -5.60
CA HIS A 69 6.87 4.43 -5.31
C HIS A 69 8.28 5.01 -5.38
N SER A 70 9.26 4.31 -4.81
CA SER A 70 10.68 4.69 -4.86
C SER A 70 11.29 4.69 -6.27
N ARG A 71 10.75 3.86 -7.17
CA ARG A 71 11.19 3.75 -8.58
C ARG A 71 10.47 4.72 -9.51
N ALA A 72 9.36 5.29 -9.07
CA ALA A 72 8.52 6.14 -9.90
C ALA A 72 9.22 7.44 -10.26
N LEU A 73 9.01 7.90 -11.50
CA LEU A 73 9.54 9.17 -11.96
C LEU A 73 8.61 10.29 -11.53
N ALA A 74 9.13 11.23 -10.75
CA ALA A 74 8.40 12.44 -10.42
C ALA A 74 8.36 13.36 -11.64
N ARG A 75 7.15 13.86 -11.99
CA ARG A 75 6.89 14.78 -13.11
C ARG A 75 7.03 14.13 -14.49
N PRO A 76 6.02 13.38 -14.95
CA PRO A 76 6.02 12.87 -16.33
C PRO A 76 6.19 14.00 -17.35
N THR A 77 6.87 13.70 -18.45
CA THR A 77 7.00 14.60 -19.61
C THR A 77 6.48 13.87 -20.85
N PRO A 78 5.39 14.36 -21.50
CA PRO A 78 4.63 15.56 -21.15
C PRO A 78 3.90 15.42 -19.81
N ALA A 79 3.53 16.56 -19.22
CA ALA A 79 2.74 16.57 -17.99
C ALA A 79 1.42 15.82 -18.23
N TYR A 80 1.12 14.87 -17.36
CA TYR A 80 -0.13 14.11 -17.39
C TYR A 80 -1.18 14.80 -16.52
N ASP A 81 -2.40 14.94 -17.04
CA ASP A 81 -3.56 15.49 -16.33
C ASP A 81 -4.59 14.38 -16.07
N PRO A 82 -4.75 13.90 -14.83
CA PRO A 82 -5.63 12.77 -14.51
C PRO A 82 -7.09 12.97 -14.91
N GLN A 83 -7.63 12.03 -15.67
CA GLN A 83 -9.03 12.02 -16.13
C GLN A 83 -9.79 10.81 -15.57
N GLN A 84 -11.12 10.96 -15.43
CA GLN A 84 -12.00 9.86 -15.00
C GLN A 84 -11.93 8.65 -15.94
N ALA A 85 -11.83 8.90 -17.25
CA ALA A 85 -11.76 7.86 -18.28
C ALA A 85 -10.51 6.97 -18.17
N ASP A 86 -9.45 7.47 -17.53
CA ASP A 86 -8.19 6.75 -17.36
C ASP A 86 -8.10 6.05 -15.99
N LEU A 87 -9.01 6.35 -15.06
CA LEU A 87 -8.94 5.85 -13.68
C LEU A 87 -9.14 4.32 -13.65
N VAL A 88 -8.10 3.62 -13.21
CA VAL A 88 -8.11 2.16 -13.07
C VAL A 88 -8.46 1.76 -11.65
N PHE A 89 -7.87 2.44 -10.66
CA PHE A 89 -7.97 2.07 -9.27
C PHE A 89 -7.80 3.28 -8.35
N GLY A 90 -8.50 3.29 -7.22
CA GLY A 90 -8.38 4.31 -6.19
C GLY A 90 -8.41 3.71 -4.79
N ALA A 91 -7.64 4.29 -3.88
CA ALA A 91 -7.67 3.96 -2.47
C ALA A 91 -7.76 5.20 -1.58
N LEU A 92 -8.62 5.09 -0.58
CA LEU A 92 -8.79 6.07 0.50
C LEU A 92 -8.51 5.39 1.84
N GLN A 93 -8.19 6.19 2.85
CA GLN A 93 -8.07 5.73 4.23
C GLN A 93 -9.02 6.52 5.12
N TYR A 94 -9.95 5.83 5.77
CA TYR A 94 -10.80 6.40 6.81
C TYR A 94 -10.13 6.27 8.17
N THR A 95 -10.14 7.35 8.94
CA THR A 95 -9.58 7.43 10.29
C THR A 95 -10.57 8.13 11.21
N ASN A 96 -10.34 8.08 12.52
CA ASN A 96 -11.18 8.79 13.50
C ASN A 96 -11.18 10.33 13.30
N VAL A 97 -10.19 10.88 12.60
CA VAL A 97 -10.06 12.32 12.34
C VAL A 97 -10.51 12.73 10.94
N GLY A 98 -10.97 11.78 10.11
CA GLY A 98 -11.48 12.04 8.78
C GLY A 98 -10.98 11.08 7.71
N THR A 99 -11.27 11.42 6.45
CA THR A 99 -10.87 10.65 5.26
C THR A 99 -9.60 11.23 4.66
N ARG A 100 -8.65 10.36 4.30
CA ARG A 100 -7.40 10.71 3.64
C ARG A 100 -7.32 10.03 2.28
N PHE A 101 -6.86 10.76 1.27
CA PHE A 101 -6.50 10.17 -0.01
C PHE A 101 -5.20 9.38 0.15
N THR A 102 -5.10 8.20 -0.47
CA THR A 102 -3.87 7.38 -0.41
C THR A 102 -3.22 7.26 -1.78
N VAL A 103 -3.92 6.71 -2.78
CA VAL A 103 -3.38 6.56 -4.13
C VAL A 103 -4.50 6.46 -5.16
N ALA A 104 -4.22 6.88 -6.38
CA ALA A 104 -5.00 6.54 -7.56
C ALA A 104 -4.08 6.11 -8.71
N LEU A 105 -4.50 5.10 -9.48
CA LEU A 105 -3.78 4.59 -10.64
C LEU A 105 -4.57 4.92 -11.91
N PHE A 106 -3.85 5.36 -12.94
CA PHE A 106 -4.41 5.79 -14.21
C PHE A 106 -3.68 5.12 -15.37
N SER A 107 -4.43 4.75 -16.41
CA SER A 107 -3.84 4.25 -17.65
C SER A 107 -3.04 5.36 -18.38
N PRO A 108 -1.97 5.01 -19.12
CA PRO A 108 -1.41 3.67 -19.28
C PRO A 108 -0.50 3.21 -18.14
N TYR A 109 0.12 4.12 -17.37
CA TYR A 109 1.02 3.77 -16.25
C TYR A 109 1.32 4.98 -15.33
N TYR A 110 0.29 5.74 -14.98
CA TYR A 110 0.40 6.88 -14.08
C TYR A 110 -0.17 6.56 -12.70
N ALA A 111 0.38 7.20 -11.67
CA ALA A 111 -0.13 7.16 -10.32
C ALA A 111 -0.22 8.57 -9.74
N VAL A 112 -1.20 8.81 -8.87
CA VAL A 112 -1.22 9.98 -7.99
C VAL A 112 -1.08 9.50 -6.57
N ASP A 113 -0.03 9.94 -5.90
CA ASP A 113 0.28 9.49 -4.54
C ASP A 113 -0.41 10.31 -3.45
N ALA A 114 -0.20 9.94 -2.18
CA ALA A 114 -0.94 10.51 -1.06
C ALA A 114 -0.69 12.02 -0.85
N GLY A 115 0.40 12.56 -1.40
CA GLY A 115 0.71 13.99 -1.40
C GLY A 115 0.12 14.76 -2.58
N GLY A 116 -0.55 14.09 -3.51
CA GLY A 116 -1.08 14.68 -4.74
C GLY A 116 -0.01 14.90 -5.79
N ARG A 117 1.06 14.09 -5.82
CA ARG A 117 2.07 14.13 -6.87
C ARG A 117 1.68 13.17 -7.98
N VAL A 118 1.72 13.64 -9.23
CA VAL A 118 1.60 12.78 -10.41
C VAL A 118 2.96 12.11 -10.66
N LEU A 119 2.94 10.79 -10.70
CA LEU A 119 4.10 9.92 -10.87
C LEU A 119 3.91 9.06 -12.11
N GLU A 120 4.98 8.88 -12.88
CA GLU A 120 5.04 7.84 -13.91
C GLU A 120 5.65 6.59 -13.29
N ILE A 121 4.92 5.47 -13.32
CA ILE A 121 5.41 4.19 -12.80
C ILE A 121 5.83 3.30 -13.97
N THR A 122 6.67 2.30 -13.72
CA THR A 122 7.09 1.42 -14.80
C THR A 122 5.90 0.59 -15.30
N ALA A 123 5.86 0.28 -16.60
CA ALA A 123 4.81 -0.59 -17.17
C ALA A 123 4.75 -1.96 -16.46
N SER A 124 5.89 -2.48 -16.00
CA SER A 124 5.96 -3.73 -15.23
C SER A 124 5.31 -3.60 -13.85
N ASP A 125 5.51 -2.48 -13.15
CA ASP A 125 4.88 -2.23 -11.85
C ASP A 125 3.37 -2.04 -12.02
N PHE A 126 2.95 -1.32 -13.07
CA PHE A 126 1.54 -1.13 -13.37
C PHE A 126 0.82 -2.45 -13.69
N ALA A 127 1.42 -3.31 -14.51
CA ALA A 127 0.87 -4.63 -14.79
C ALA A 127 0.77 -5.49 -13.52
N ALA A 128 1.79 -5.47 -12.65
CA ALA A 128 1.76 -6.18 -11.38
C ALA A 128 0.66 -5.66 -10.44
N PHE A 129 0.38 -4.35 -10.45
CA PHE A 129 -0.79 -3.79 -9.76
C PHE A 129 -2.10 -4.35 -10.31
N GLN A 130 -2.27 -4.33 -11.64
CA GLN A 130 -3.48 -4.83 -12.30
C GLN A 130 -3.73 -6.31 -11.97
N ASP A 131 -2.68 -7.14 -11.98
CA ASP A 131 -2.78 -8.56 -11.63
C ASP A 131 -3.29 -8.76 -10.19
N VAL A 132 -2.80 -7.96 -9.23
CA VAL A 132 -3.23 -8.04 -7.82
C VAL A 132 -4.65 -7.50 -7.65
N ILE A 133 -5.00 -6.43 -8.37
CA ILE A 133 -6.35 -5.84 -8.38
C ILE A 133 -7.36 -6.87 -8.92
N GLN A 134 -7.08 -7.51 -10.06
CA GLN A 134 -7.95 -8.52 -10.65
C GLN A 134 -8.16 -9.70 -9.71
N GLN A 135 -7.11 -10.14 -9.02
CA GLN A 135 -7.23 -11.19 -7.99
C GLN A 135 -8.09 -10.74 -6.79
N ALA A 136 -8.00 -9.47 -6.40
CA ALA A 136 -8.82 -8.90 -5.33
C ALA A 136 -10.29 -8.73 -5.75
N GLU A 137 -10.56 -8.42 -7.02
CA GLU A 137 -11.92 -8.34 -7.59
C GLU A 137 -12.65 -9.68 -7.55
N ALA A 138 -11.91 -10.78 -7.70
CA ALA A 138 -12.47 -12.13 -7.62
C ALA A 138 -12.89 -12.55 -6.19
N LEU A 139 -12.52 -11.77 -5.16
CA LEU A 139 -12.91 -12.05 -3.77
C LEU A 139 -14.32 -11.55 -3.48
N PRO A 140 -14.96 -12.03 -2.39
CA PRO A 140 -16.18 -11.43 -1.89
C PRO A 140 -16.00 -9.93 -1.59
N GLN A 141 -16.84 -9.09 -2.20
CA GLN A 141 -16.84 -7.63 -2.05
C GLN A 141 -17.52 -7.23 -0.74
N THR A 142 -16.76 -7.27 0.36
CA THR A 142 -17.23 -7.07 1.75
C THR A 142 -16.14 -6.40 2.59
N GLY A 143 -16.46 -5.91 3.79
CA GLY A 143 -15.45 -5.34 4.69
C GLY A 143 -14.65 -6.42 5.44
N TRP A 144 -13.31 -6.38 5.37
CA TRP A 144 -12.39 -7.32 6.00
C TRP A 144 -11.76 -6.72 7.25
N GLY A 145 -11.98 -7.31 8.42
CA GLY A 145 -11.36 -6.87 9.67
C GLY A 145 -10.19 -7.75 10.05
N VAL A 146 -9.01 -7.16 10.23
CA VAL A 146 -7.81 -7.83 10.75
C VAL A 146 -7.75 -7.65 12.27
N ASP A 147 -7.54 -8.74 12.99
CA ASP A 147 -7.26 -8.71 14.43
C ASP A 147 -5.80 -8.32 14.65
N ASN A 148 -5.61 -7.09 15.09
CA ASN A 148 -4.30 -6.55 15.42
C ASN A 148 -4.10 -6.26 16.91
N GLY A 149 -5.00 -6.76 17.77
CA GLY A 149 -4.94 -6.55 19.22
C GLY A 149 -5.28 -5.13 19.69
N ILE A 150 -5.53 -4.18 18.79
CA ILE A 150 -5.89 -2.79 19.10
C ILE A 150 -7.33 -2.54 18.65
N LYS A 151 -8.24 -2.25 19.58
CA LYS A 151 -9.68 -2.23 19.28
C LYS A 151 -10.23 -0.90 18.75
N TYR A 152 -9.57 0.24 18.94
CA TYR A 152 -10.25 1.55 18.83
C TYR A 152 -9.60 2.61 17.93
N GLU A 153 -8.48 2.34 17.26
CA GLU A 153 -7.71 3.39 16.58
C GLU A 153 -7.24 3.03 15.17
N ASN A 154 -7.75 1.94 14.59
CA ASN A 154 -7.21 1.49 13.33
C ASN A 154 -7.85 2.19 12.13
N PRO A 155 -7.04 2.59 11.13
CA PRO A 155 -7.58 3.05 9.88
C PRO A 155 -8.36 1.95 9.14
N VAL A 156 -9.30 2.37 8.30
CA VAL A 156 -9.98 1.54 7.31
C VAL A 156 -9.49 1.95 5.93
N ASP A 157 -8.80 1.05 5.23
CA ASP A 157 -8.42 1.26 3.84
C ASP A 157 -9.59 0.88 2.93
N ALA A 158 -10.08 1.79 2.11
CA ALA A 158 -11.16 1.56 1.16
C ALA A 158 -10.59 1.50 -0.26
N LEU A 159 -10.83 0.39 -0.95
CA LEU A 159 -10.22 0.05 -2.24
C LEU A 159 -11.32 -0.02 -3.29
N ARG A 160 -11.12 0.64 -4.43
CA ARG A 160 -12.13 0.76 -5.50
C ARG A 160 -11.53 0.68 -6.89
N THR A 161 -12.27 0.07 -7.81
CA THR A 161 -12.06 0.17 -9.27
C THR A 161 -13.36 0.60 -9.93
N ALA A 162 -13.31 1.06 -11.18
CA ALA A 162 -14.51 1.30 -11.97
C ALA A 162 -15.26 0.00 -12.33
N THR A 163 -14.54 -1.13 -12.36
CA THR A 163 -14.99 -2.40 -12.94
C THR A 163 -15.63 -3.36 -11.95
N GLY A 164 -15.42 -3.20 -10.64
CA GLY A 164 -16.14 -4.03 -9.67
C GLY A 164 -15.52 -4.20 -8.30
N LEU A 165 -14.26 -3.81 -8.08
CA LEU A 165 -13.68 -3.81 -6.74
C LEU A 165 -14.36 -2.74 -5.89
N SER A 166 -14.95 -3.15 -4.78
CA SER A 166 -15.47 -2.25 -3.76
C SER A 166 -15.41 -2.95 -2.42
N THR A 167 -14.28 -2.77 -1.73
CA THR A 167 -13.98 -3.47 -0.49
C THR A 167 -13.33 -2.53 0.51
N THR A 168 -13.40 -2.89 1.79
CA THR A 168 -12.72 -2.18 2.86
C THR A 168 -11.89 -3.15 3.67
N VAL A 169 -10.74 -2.69 4.18
CA VAL A 169 -9.91 -3.46 5.09
C VAL A 169 -9.60 -2.64 6.32
N TYR A 170 -10.04 -3.12 7.47
CA TYR A 170 -9.85 -2.51 8.78
C TYR A 170 -8.70 -3.19 9.51
N GLY A 171 -7.85 -2.40 10.18
CA GLY A 171 -6.87 -2.97 11.12
C GLY A 171 -5.62 -3.56 10.49
N TRP A 172 -5.45 -3.47 9.17
CA TRP A 172 -4.29 -4.08 8.51
C TRP A 172 -2.97 -3.50 9.01
N ASN A 173 -2.04 -4.41 9.29
CA ASN A 173 -0.63 -4.14 9.52
C ASN A 173 0.22 -5.29 8.99
N THR A 174 1.54 -5.13 8.98
CA THR A 174 2.49 -6.12 8.46
C THR A 174 2.75 -7.30 9.40
N ASN A 175 2.30 -7.24 10.66
CA ASN A 175 2.66 -8.20 11.70
C ASN A 175 1.66 -9.36 11.78
N THR A 176 0.42 -9.13 11.38
CA THR A 176 -0.64 -10.14 11.43
C THR A 176 -1.60 -9.98 10.26
N GLY A 177 -2.00 -11.11 9.70
CA GLY A 177 -3.10 -11.20 8.74
C GLY A 177 -4.33 -11.87 9.34
N VAL A 178 -4.37 -12.21 10.63
CA VAL A 178 -5.50 -12.95 11.22
C VAL A 178 -6.77 -12.10 11.16
N LEU A 179 -7.89 -12.70 10.75
CA LEU A 179 -9.17 -11.98 10.70
C LEU A 179 -9.82 -11.89 12.08
N LEU A 180 -10.44 -10.74 12.40
CA LEU A 180 -11.28 -10.55 13.59
C LEU A 180 -12.40 -11.59 13.69
N THR A 181 -12.95 -11.98 12.56
CA THR A 181 -13.96 -13.04 12.46
C THR A 181 -13.68 -13.84 11.20
N PRO A 182 -13.43 -15.16 11.30
CA PRO A 182 -13.32 -16.00 10.12
C PRO A 182 -14.58 -15.89 9.25
N LYS A 183 -14.41 -15.75 7.94
CA LYS A 183 -15.54 -15.59 7.01
C LYS A 183 -15.18 -16.12 5.62
N PHE A 184 -16.17 -16.64 4.90
CA PHE A 184 -15.99 -17.21 3.56
C PHE A 184 -14.87 -18.27 3.48
N GLY A 185 -14.64 -19.01 4.56
CA GLY A 185 -13.56 -20.00 4.65
C GLY A 185 -12.17 -19.44 4.94
N TYR A 186 -12.04 -18.12 5.08
CA TYR A 186 -10.77 -17.46 5.43
C TYR A 186 -10.65 -17.25 6.93
N THR A 187 -9.50 -17.60 7.49
CA THR A 187 -9.08 -17.25 8.85
C THR A 187 -8.04 -16.12 8.86
N THR A 188 -7.43 -15.84 7.71
CA THR A 188 -6.50 -14.74 7.48
C THR A 188 -6.96 -13.88 6.30
N LEU A 189 -6.53 -12.63 6.25
CA LEU A 189 -6.81 -11.72 5.16
C LEU A 189 -6.31 -12.35 3.85
N PRO A 190 -7.12 -12.42 2.79
CA PRO A 190 -6.68 -12.98 1.51
C PRO A 190 -5.40 -12.32 1.01
N ALA A 191 -4.47 -13.13 0.50
CA ALA A 191 -3.16 -12.66 0.04
C ALA A 191 -3.25 -11.49 -0.96
N PRO A 192 -4.17 -11.48 -1.96
CA PRO A 192 -4.32 -10.34 -2.86
C PRO A 192 -4.63 -9.03 -2.13
N LEU A 193 -5.46 -9.05 -1.08
CA LEU A 193 -5.77 -7.85 -0.29
C LEU A 193 -4.59 -7.43 0.58
N GLN A 194 -3.86 -8.38 1.18
CA GLN A 194 -2.64 -8.06 1.92
C GLN A 194 -1.61 -7.36 1.01
N SER A 195 -1.36 -7.92 -0.17
CA SER A 195 -0.44 -7.35 -1.15
C SER A 195 -0.91 -5.98 -1.62
N LEU A 196 -2.19 -5.84 -1.99
CA LEU A 196 -2.74 -4.57 -2.50
C LEU A 196 -2.63 -3.45 -1.47
N ILE A 197 -2.96 -3.70 -0.20
CA ILE A 197 -2.84 -2.68 0.85
C ILE A 197 -1.38 -2.30 1.10
N GLY A 198 -0.47 -3.28 1.09
CA GLY A 198 0.96 -3.02 1.19
C GLY A 198 1.42 -2.05 0.10
N LEU A 199 1.11 -2.37 -1.16
CA LEU A 199 1.44 -1.54 -2.33
C LEU A 199 0.83 -0.14 -2.25
N VAL A 200 -0.44 -0.05 -1.86
CA VAL A 200 -1.17 1.22 -1.71
C VAL A 200 -0.53 2.10 -0.64
N ARG A 201 -0.06 1.52 0.47
CA ARG A 201 0.55 2.29 1.56
C ARG A 201 1.95 2.81 1.26
N GLU A 202 2.65 2.26 0.27
CA GLU A 202 3.90 2.85 -0.24
C GLU A 202 3.67 4.27 -0.79
N ALA A 203 2.44 4.62 -1.21
CA ALA A 203 2.12 5.98 -1.69
C ALA A 203 2.29 7.08 -0.63
N TRP A 204 2.41 6.72 0.65
CA TRP A 204 2.70 7.66 1.74
C TRP A 204 4.20 7.92 1.91
N GLU A 205 5.08 7.14 1.26
CA GLU A 205 6.52 7.29 1.41
C GLU A 205 7.00 8.66 0.89
N GLY A 206 7.84 9.32 1.68
CA GLY A 206 8.33 10.67 1.37
C GLY A 206 7.23 11.74 1.27
N THR A 207 6.02 11.48 1.76
CA THR A 207 4.95 12.46 1.78
C THR A 207 5.29 13.59 2.76
N ALA A 208 5.26 14.82 2.26
CA ALA A 208 5.53 16.02 3.04
C ALA A 208 4.49 16.22 4.17
N PRO A 209 4.70 17.18 5.09
CA PRO A 209 3.65 17.55 6.04
C PRO A 209 2.38 18.02 5.30
N PRO A 210 1.18 17.90 5.90
CA PRO A 210 -0.09 18.21 5.23
C PRO A 210 -0.20 19.58 4.56
N GLY A 211 0.60 20.57 4.98
CA GLY A 211 0.63 21.90 4.36
C GLY A 211 1.28 21.96 2.97
N ALA A 212 1.86 20.87 2.47
CA ALA A 212 2.53 20.81 1.16
C ALA A 212 1.79 19.92 0.15
N TYR A 213 0.58 19.45 0.48
CA TYR A 213 -0.21 18.61 -0.42
C TYR A 213 -0.79 19.42 -1.58
N ASN A 214 -0.86 18.80 -2.76
CA ASN A 214 -1.66 19.33 -3.85
C ASN A 214 -3.14 19.00 -3.60
N GLN A 215 -3.74 19.73 -2.66
CA GLN A 215 -5.11 19.48 -2.20
C GLN A 215 -6.13 19.60 -3.34
N THR A 216 -5.93 20.55 -4.26
CA THR A 216 -6.79 20.73 -5.44
C THR A 216 -6.86 19.47 -6.29
N LEU A 217 -5.70 18.87 -6.62
CA LEU A 217 -5.67 17.65 -7.41
C LEU A 217 -6.27 16.45 -6.65
N ILE A 218 -5.99 16.34 -5.35
CA ILE A 218 -6.57 15.29 -4.51
C ILE A 218 -8.10 15.38 -4.52
N ASP A 219 -8.67 16.57 -4.36
CA ASP A 219 -10.12 16.75 -4.34
C ASP A 219 -10.74 16.51 -5.72
N GLN A 220 -10.07 16.92 -6.82
CA GLN A 220 -10.45 16.55 -8.18
C GLN A 220 -10.55 15.03 -8.34
N ILE A 221 -9.52 14.28 -7.93
CA ILE A 221 -9.46 12.82 -8.06
C ILE A 221 -10.55 12.14 -7.21
N ARG A 222 -10.83 12.66 -6.03
CA ARG A 222 -11.89 12.13 -5.15
C ARG A 222 -13.30 12.32 -5.72
N SER A 223 -13.46 13.23 -6.68
CA SER A 223 -14.74 13.47 -7.38
C SER A 223 -14.91 12.68 -8.68
N LEU A 224 -13.86 12.01 -9.16
CA LEU A 224 -13.91 11.10 -10.31
C LEU A 224 -14.66 9.80 -9.94
#